data_AF-A0A926GGS0-F1
#
_entry.id   AF-A0A926GGS0-F1
#
_cell.length_a   1.000
_cell.length_b   1.000
_cell.length_c   1.000
_cell.angle_alpha   90.00
_cell.angle_beta   90.00
_cell.angle_gamma   90.00
#
_symmetry.space_group_name_H-M   'P 1'
#
loop_
_entity.id
_entity.type
_entity.pdbx_description
1 polymer ?
#
loop_
_entity_poly.entity_id
_entity_poly.type
_entity_poly.pdbx_seq_one_letter_code
_entity_poly.pdbx_strand_id
1 'polypeptide(L)'
;MIAAALLLFAAQDVPADVQADDIVVTGQLLKLKVGLKTNRKGRAIACAIDRTSGDAGFDRKACETTVVCVNQGPRDHEAVSACVHDRMFSFARGRATVAAMEERE
;
A
#
# COMPACT_ATOMS: atom_id res chain seq x y z
N MET A 1 65.65 -23.69 19.91
CA MET A 1 64.73 -24.82 19.67
C MET A 1 63.84 -24.97 20.89
N ILE A 2 62.64 -24.38 20.86
CA ILE A 2 61.58 -24.69 21.81
C ILE A 2 60.33 -24.95 20.98
N ALA A 3 59.76 -26.11 21.28
CA ALA A 3 58.78 -26.84 20.51
C ALA A 3 57.45 -26.09 20.38
N ALA A 4 56.82 -26.38 19.24
CA ALA A 4 55.44 -26.10 18.90
C ALA A 4 54.46 -26.31 20.07
N ALA A 5 53.78 -25.24 20.48
CA ALA A 5 52.49 -25.30 21.16
C ALA A 5 51.44 -24.76 20.19
N LEU A 6 51.16 -25.58 19.18
CA LEU A 6 50.04 -25.42 18.25
C LEU A 6 48.78 -25.99 18.91
N LEU A 7 47.66 -25.30 18.65
CA LEU A 7 46.28 -25.79 18.74
C LEU A 7 45.64 -25.81 20.12
N LEU A 8 45.03 -24.67 20.49
CA LEU A 8 43.75 -24.70 21.20
C LEU A 8 42.90 -23.46 20.85
N PHE A 9 42.52 -23.36 19.57
CA PHE A 9 41.34 -22.56 19.21
C PHE A 9 40.12 -23.44 19.48
N ALA A 10 39.67 -23.42 20.74
CA ALA A 10 38.42 -24.04 21.13
C ALA A 10 37.28 -23.40 20.34
N ALA A 11 36.44 -24.27 19.80
CA ALA A 11 35.27 -23.97 18.98
C ALA A 11 34.48 -22.77 19.52
N GLN A 12 34.22 -21.81 18.64
CA GLN A 12 33.18 -20.83 18.86
C GLN A 12 31.84 -21.59 18.76
N ASP A 13 31.30 -22.00 19.91
CA ASP A 13 29.89 -22.35 20.05
C ASP A 13 29.10 -21.08 19.76
N VAL A 14 28.71 -20.91 18.50
CA VAL A 14 27.66 -19.97 18.11
C VAL A 14 26.41 -20.80 17.90
N PRO A 15 25.53 -20.96 18.90
CA PRO A 15 24.16 -21.36 18.62
C PRO A 15 23.47 -20.12 18.06
N ALA A 16 23.79 -19.77 16.82
CA ALA A 16 23.01 -18.83 16.05
C ALA A 16 21.90 -19.61 15.36
N ASP A 17 21.00 -20.15 16.16
CA ASP A 17 19.60 -20.15 15.75
C ASP A 17 19.14 -18.68 15.77
N VAL A 18 19.66 -17.90 14.81
CA VAL A 18 19.07 -16.63 14.44
C VAL A 18 17.82 -17.06 13.69
N GLN A 19 16.77 -17.35 14.47
CA GLN A 19 15.40 -17.22 14.01
C GLN A 19 15.36 -15.83 13.36
N ALA A 20 15.34 -15.80 12.04
CA ALA A 20 15.11 -14.58 11.31
C ALA A 20 13.72 -14.14 11.76
N ASP A 21 13.67 -13.21 12.72
CA ASP A 21 12.42 -12.61 13.13
C ASP A 21 11.76 -12.07 11.85
N ASP A 22 10.63 -12.65 11.46
CA ASP A 22 9.85 -12.14 10.34
C ASP A 22 9.47 -10.70 10.68
N ILE A 23 10.17 -9.74 10.06
CA ILE A 23 9.89 -8.32 10.24
C ILE A 23 8.56 -8.04 9.54
N VAL A 24 7.47 -8.14 10.28
CA VAL A 24 6.13 -7.77 9.79
C VAL A 24 5.97 -6.26 9.89
N VAL A 25 6.14 -5.57 8.75
CA VAL A 25 5.83 -4.14 8.64
C VAL A 25 4.32 -3.96 8.60
N THR A 26 3.73 -3.46 9.68
CA THR A 26 2.31 -3.08 9.72
C THR A 26 2.17 -1.57 9.49
N GLY A 27 1.49 -1.20 8.40
CA GLY A 27 1.15 0.19 8.08
C GLY A 27 -0.32 0.47 8.33
N GLN A 28 -0.64 1.59 8.99
CA GLN A 28 -2.01 2.07 9.12
C GLN A 28 -2.27 3.13 8.05
N LEU A 29 -3.13 2.82 7.08
CA LEU A 29 -3.53 3.79 6.06
C LEU A 29 -4.31 4.94 6.70
N LEU A 30 -3.87 6.17 6.46
CA LEU A 30 -4.66 7.34 6.81
C LEU A 30 -5.97 7.32 6.03
N LYS A 31 -7.07 7.69 6.70
CA LYS A 31 -8.37 7.82 6.03
C LYS A 31 -8.28 8.89 4.94
N LEU A 32 -8.19 8.47 3.68
CA LEU A 32 -8.27 9.36 2.52
C LEU A 32 -9.64 10.04 2.49
N LYS A 33 -9.66 11.35 2.23
CA LYS A 33 -10.90 12.10 2.02
C LYS A 33 -10.84 12.84 0.68
N VAL A 34 -11.87 12.64 -0.13
CA VAL A 34 -12.00 13.21 -1.48
C VAL A 34 -13.23 14.12 -1.51
N GLY A 35 -13.03 15.36 -1.94
CA GLY A 35 -14.08 16.32 -2.22
C GLY A 35 -14.40 16.35 -3.72
N LEU A 36 -15.69 16.41 -4.07
CA LEU A 36 -16.15 16.53 -5.44
C LEU A 36 -16.89 17.84 -5.67
N LYS A 37 -16.60 18.49 -6.79
CA LYS A 37 -17.46 19.55 -7.34
C LYS A 37 -18.39 18.95 -8.38
N THR A 38 -19.68 19.13 -8.18
CA THR A 38 -20.72 18.67 -9.12
C THR A 38 -21.34 19.85 -9.87
N ASN A 39 -21.86 19.58 -11.08
CA ASN A 39 -22.67 20.53 -11.83
C ASN A 39 -24.16 20.42 -11.46
N ARG A 40 -25.01 21.27 -12.05
CA ARG A 40 -26.48 21.25 -11.81
C ARG A 40 -27.16 19.92 -12.16
N LYS A 41 -26.54 19.07 -12.98
CA LYS A 41 -27.05 17.73 -13.34
C LYS A 41 -26.53 16.63 -12.41
N GLY A 42 -25.80 16.99 -11.35
CA GLY A 42 -25.22 16.05 -10.39
C GLY A 42 -23.97 15.34 -10.90
N ARG A 43 -23.41 15.71 -12.06
CA ARG A 43 -22.17 15.10 -12.56
C ARG A 43 -20.96 15.72 -11.88
N ALA A 44 -20.01 14.90 -11.47
CA ALA A 44 -18.71 15.34 -10.98
C ALA A 44 -17.92 15.98 -12.13
N ILE A 45 -17.47 17.23 -11.93
CA ILE A 45 -16.71 18.03 -12.91
C ILE A 45 -15.30 18.38 -12.42
N ALA A 46 -15.06 18.29 -11.11
CA ALA A 46 -13.74 18.42 -10.53
C ALA A 46 -13.66 17.60 -9.25
N CYS A 47 -12.44 17.29 -8.85
CA CYS A 47 -12.13 16.53 -7.65
C CYS A 47 -10.92 17.15 -6.95
N ALA A 48 -10.93 17.10 -5.62
CA ALA A 48 -9.85 17.58 -4.76
C ALA A 48 -9.59 16.57 -3.63
N ILE A 49 -8.34 16.53 -3.16
CA ILE A 49 -7.95 15.74 -1.99
C ILE A 49 -8.08 16.62 -0.75
N ASP A 50 -9.07 16.31 0.10
CA ASP A 50 -9.28 17.00 1.38
C ASP A 50 -8.33 16.47 2.47
N ARG A 51 -7.94 15.20 2.35
CA ARG A 51 -6.97 14.54 3.23
C ARG A 51 -6.24 13.45 2.47
N THR A 52 -4.92 13.53 2.41
CA THR A 52 -4.05 12.56 1.73
C THR A 52 -3.96 11.21 2.44
N SER A 53 -3.76 10.13 1.68
CA SER A 53 -3.37 8.82 2.21
C SER A 53 -1.88 8.72 2.54
N GLY A 54 -1.06 9.66 2.05
CA GLY A 54 0.41 9.59 2.07
C GLY A 54 1.02 9.10 0.76
N ASP A 55 0.24 8.53 -0.17
CA ASP A 55 0.70 8.10 -1.50
C ASP A 55 0.01 8.92 -2.60
N ALA A 56 0.78 9.76 -3.30
CA ALA A 56 0.24 10.65 -4.33
C ALA A 56 -0.36 9.91 -5.54
N GLY A 57 0.14 8.71 -5.84
CA GLY A 57 -0.40 7.86 -6.91
C GLY A 57 -1.78 7.29 -6.54
N PHE A 58 -1.92 6.86 -5.29
CA PHE A 58 -3.14 6.33 -4.70
C PHE A 58 -4.19 7.43 -4.56
N ASP A 59 -3.79 8.61 -4.05
CA ASP A 59 -4.67 9.77 -3.94
C ASP A 59 -5.23 10.19 -5.30
N ARG A 60 -4.37 10.34 -6.30
CA ARG A 60 -4.78 10.66 -7.67
C ARG A 60 -5.76 9.61 -8.22
N LYS A 61 -5.42 8.33 -8.05
CA LYS A 61 -6.27 7.25 -8.57
C LYS A 61 -7.62 7.19 -7.89
N ALA A 62 -7.67 7.42 -6.58
CA ALA A 62 -8.91 7.51 -5.84
C ALA A 62 -9.79 8.65 -6.35
N CYS A 63 -9.21 9.84 -6.53
CA CYS A 63 -9.90 11.00 -7.07
C CYS A 63 -10.52 10.74 -8.45
N GLU A 64 -9.74 10.19 -9.39
CA GLU A 64 -10.23 9.78 -10.71
C GLU A 64 -11.36 8.75 -10.60
N THR A 65 -11.18 7.75 -9.75
CA THR A 65 -12.13 6.65 -9.58
C THR A 65 -13.46 7.16 -9.00
N THR A 66 -13.43 8.05 -8.02
CA THR A 66 -14.64 8.66 -7.45
C THR A 66 -15.38 9.48 -8.51
N VAL A 67 -14.68 10.25 -9.35
CA VAL A 67 -15.30 10.98 -10.47
C VAL A 67 -15.99 10.03 -11.45
N VAL A 68 -15.35 8.93 -11.81
CA VAL A 68 -15.93 7.92 -12.72
C VAL A 68 -17.16 7.27 -12.08
N CYS A 69 -17.08 6.81 -10.83
CA CYS A 69 -18.18 6.13 -10.15
C CYS A 69 -19.41 7.03 -9.98
N VAL A 70 -19.23 8.29 -9.58
CA VAL A 70 -20.33 9.26 -9.48
C VAL A 70 -20.98 9.53 -10.85
N ASN A 71 -20.18 9.56 -11.91
CA ASN A 71 -20.67 9.83 -13.26
C ASN A 71 -21.28 8.61 -13.97
N GLN A 72 -21.19 7.41 -13.40
CA GLN A 72 -21.70 6.15 -14.00
C GLN A 72 -23.19 5.89 -13.77
N GLY A 73 -23.87 6.68 -12.94
CA GLY A 73 -25.33 6.62 -12.82
C GLY A 73 -25.89 6.34 -11.42
N PRO A 74 -25.24 5.56 -10.53
CA PRO A 74 -25.70 5.46 -9.16
C PRO A 74 -25.58 6.82 -8.48
N ARG A 75 -26.71 7.33 -7.95
CA ARG A 75 -26.78 8.64 -7.29
C ARG A 75 -26.80 8.53 -5.78
N ASP A 76 -27.10 7.36 -5.24
CA ASP A 76 -27.02 7.14 -3.81
C ASP A 76 -25.56 6.92 -3.39
N HIS A 77 -25.27 7.35 -2.17
CA HIS A 77 -23.93 7.34 -1.61
C HIS A 77 -23.37 5.91 -1.47
N GLU A 78 -24.22 4.93 -1.18
CA GLU A 78 -23.80 3.55 -0.92
C GLU A 78 -23.28 2.88 -2.20
N ALA A 79 -24.02 3.01 -3.30
CA ALA A 79 -23.60 2.47 -4.59
C ALA A 79 -22.33 3.15 -5.13
N VAL A 80 -22.18 4.47 -4.93
CA VAL A 80 -20.93 5.16 -5.27
C VAL A 80 -19.77 4.63 -4.41
N SER A 81 -20.00 4.47 -3.10
CA SER A 81 -19.00 3.96 -2.16
C SER A 81 -18.54 2.54 -2.53
N ALA A 82 -19.47 1.64 -2.87
CA ALA A 82 -19.16 0.29 -3.32
C ALA A 82 -18.31 0.29 -4.61
N CYS A 83 -18.72 1.07 -5.62
CA CYS A 83 -17.96 1.22 -6.87
C CYS A 83 -16.52 1.71 -6.63
N VAL A 84 -16.35 2.70 -5.75
CA VAL A 84 -15.02 3.22 -5.40
C VAL A 84 -14.21 2.19 -4.64
N HIS A 85 -14.82 1.51 -3.67
CA HIS A 85 -14.16 0.48 -2.88
C HIS A 85 -13.60 -0.63 -3.77
N ASP A 86 -14.45 -1.23 -4.61
CA ASP A 86 -14.06 -2.37 -5.45
C ASP A 86 -12.87 -2.01 -6.35
N ARG A 87 -12.95 -0.87 -7.03
CA ARG A 87 -11.89 -0.42 -7.95
C ARG A 87 -10.59 -0.07 -7.25
N MET A 88 -10.66 0.63 -6.12
CA MET A 88 -9.46 1.00 -5.37
C MET A 88 -8.81 -0.21 -4.70
N PHE A 89 -9.60 -1.19 -4.27
CA PHE A 89 -9.10 -2.42 -3.71
C PHE A 89 -8.37 -3.27 -4.77
N SER A 90 -8.93 -3.40 -5.98
CA SER A 90 -8.23 -4.02 -7.10
C SER A 90 -6.94 -3.28 -7.46
N PHE A 91 -6.96 -1.95 -7.47
CA PHE A 91 -5.77 -1.14 -7.74
C PHE A 91 -4.67 -1.35 -6.69
N ALA A 92 -5.02 -1.35 -5.40
CA ALA A 92 -4.08 -1.58 -4.31
C ALA A 92 -3.42 -2.97 -4.41
N ARG A 93 -4.23 -4.01 -4.67
CA ARG A 93 -3.72 -5.38 -4.86
C ARG A 93 -2.78 -5.49 -6.05
N GLY A 94 -3.13 -4.88 -7.18
CA GLY A 94 -2.26 -4.87 -8.37
C GLY A 94 -0.90 -4.22 -8.11
N ARG A 95 -0.85 -3.13 -7.33
CA ARG A 95 0.42 -2.51 -6.93
C ARG A 95 1.24 -3.40 -6.00
N ALA A 96 0.60 -4.08 -5.06
CA ALA A 96 1.30 -5.02 -4.17
C ALA A 96 1.92 -6.20 -4.94
N THR A 97 1.22 -6.72 -5.96
CA THR A 97 1.76 -7.81 -6.80
C THR A 97 2.97 -7.36 -7.63
N VAL A 98 2.95 -6.14 -8.17
CA VAL A 98 4.09 -5.61 -8.94
C VAL A 98 5.30 -5.39 -8.03
N ALA A 99 5.11 -4.78 -6.86
CA ALA A 99 6.19 -4.58 -5.90
C ALA A 99 6.85 -5.90 -5.48
N ALA A 100 6.06 -6.95 -5.24
CA ALA A 100 6.57 -8.28 -4.90
C ALA A 100 7.32 -9.00 -6.04
N MET A 101 7.14 -8.56 -7.30
CA MET A 101 7.90 -9.06 -8.45
C MET A 101 9.22 -8.30 -8.60
N GLU A 102 9.22 -6.97 -8.38
CA GLU A 102 10.43 -6.13 -8.44
C GLU A 102 11.47 -6.51 -7.37
N GLU A 103 11.04 -6.97 -6.18
CA GLU A 103 11.93 -7.44 -5.13
C GLU A 103 12.61 -8.80 -5.44
N ARG A 104 12.23 -9.46 -6.54
CA ARG A 104 12.79 -10.77 -6.95
C ARG A 104 13.82 -10.67 -8.09
N GLU A 105 14.10 -9.48 -8.60
CA GLU A 105 15.11 -9.20 -9.64
C GLU A 105 16.39 -8.60 -9.04
#